data_AF-A0AAX2GGF6-F1
#
_entry.id   AF-A0AAX2GGF6-F1
#
_cell.length_a   1.000
_cell.length_b   1.000
_cell.length_c   1.000
_cell.angle_alpha   90.00
_cell.angle_beta   90.00
_cell.angle_gamma   90.00
#
_symmetry.space_group_name_H-M   'P 1'
#
loop_
_entity.id
_entity.type
_entity.pdbx_description
1 polymer ?
#
loop_
_entity_poly.entity_id
_entity_poly.type
_entity_poly.pdbx_seq_one_letter_code
_entity_poly.pdbx_strand_id
1 'polypeptide(L)' 'MTELTTLLKKEWKEKEILIIYYEDGYLFSIYMNVVDIDPQNSAFIYSDAFYNKMTLQFSNITDVK' A
#
# COMPACT_ATOMS: atom_id res chain seq x y z
N MET A 1 1.01 -1.40 -22.76
CA MET A 1 1.65 -1.37 -21.41
C MET A 1 1.78 0.05 -20.85
N THR A 2 2.20 1.04 -21.66
CA THR A 2 2.44 2.43 -21.22
C THR A 2 1.18 3.22 -20.85
N GLU A 3 0.05 2.96 -21.53
CA GLU A 3 -1.22 3.65 -21.25
C GLU A 3 -1.85 3.19 -19.94
N LEU A 4 -1.76 1.89 -19.63
CA LEU A 4 -2.29 1.28 -18.42
C LEU A 4 -1.51 1.76 -17.17
N THR A 5 -0.19 1.85 -17.27
CA THR A 5 0.66 2.41 -16.20
C THR A 5 0.47 3.92 -16.01
N THR A 6 0.15 4.66 -17.08
CA THR A 6 -0.16 6.09 -17.01
C THR A 6 -1.56 6.33 -16.41
N LEU A 7 -2.53 5.47 -16.69
CA LEU A 7 -3.87 5.52 -16.11
C LEU A 7 -3.85 5.23 -14.61
N LEU A 8 -3.13 4.17 -14.20
CA LEU A 8 -2.92 3.81 -12.79
C LEU A 8 -2.28 4.95 -11.99
N LYS A 9 -1.27 5.63 -12.55
CA LYS A 9 -0.63 6.81 -11.91
C LYS A 9 -1.56 8.03 -11.79
N LYS A 10 -2.53 8.19 -12.67
CA LYS A 10 -3.46 9.33 -12.68
C LYS A 10 -4.63 9.14 -11.72
N GLU A 11 -5.02 7.88 -11.47
CA GLU A 11 -6.13 7.48 -10.58
C GLU A 11 -5.71 7.34 -9.11
N TRP A 12 -4.42 7.26 -8.77
CA TRP A 12 -3.98 7.29 -7.37
C TRP A 12 -4.05 8.70 -6.79
N LYS A 13 -5.27 9.10 -6.49
CA LYS A 13 -5.58 10.30 -5.73
C LYS A 13 -5.56 10.05 -4.23
N GLU A 14 -5.62 8.79 -3.81
CA GLU A 14 -5.53 8.39 -2.41
C GLU A 14 -4.08 8.05 -2.07
N LYS A 15 -3.49 8.91 -1.23
CA LYS A 15 -2.13 8.76 -0.71
C LYS A 15 -2.09 7.90 0.55
N GLU A 16 -3.23 7.41 1.03
CA GLU A 16 -3.33 6.73 2.31
C GLU A 16 -4.00 5.36 2.12
N ILE A 17 -3.36 4.30 2.63
CA ILE A 17 -3.96 2.97 2.76
C ILE A 17 -4.31 2.76 4.23
N LEU A 18 -5.52 2.28 4.48
CA LEU A 18 -5.90 1.72 5.78
C LEU A 18 -5.54 0.23 5.79
N ILE A 19 -4.56 -0.15 6.61
CA ILE A 19 -4.23 -1.55 6.86
C ILE A 19 -4.93 -1.98 8.14
N ILE A 20 -5.69 -3.07 8.07
CA ILE A 20 -6.27 -3.72 9.24
C ILE A 20 -5.61 -5.08 9.37
N TYR A 21 -5.01 -5.36 10.54
CA TYR A 21 -4.30 -6.60 10.77
C TYR A 21 -4.56 -7.13 12.18
N TYR A 22 -4.35 -8.44 12.36
CA TYR A 22 -4.54 -9.13 13.63
C TYR A 22 -3.19 -9.48 14.22
N GLU A 23 -2.91 -9.01 15.44
CA GLU A 23 -1.66 -9.29 16.15
C GLU A 23 -1.97 -9.55 17.63
N ASP A 24 -1.42 -10.64 18.17
CA ASP A 24 -1.56 -11.03 19.58
C ASP A 24 -3.00 -11.08 20.13
N GLY A 25 -3.98 -11.42 19.29
CA GLY A 25 -5.39 -11.49 19.69
C GLY A 25 -6.14 -10.16 19.58
N TYR A 26 -5.50 -9.11 19.07
CA TYR A 26 -6.07 -7.78 18.90
C TYR A 26 -6.14 -7.38 17.44
N LEU A 27 -7.18 -6.62 17.09
CA LEU A 27 -7.37 -6.04 15.77
C LEU A 27 -6.79 -4.62 15.77
N PHE A 28 -5.80 -4.37 14.92
CA PHE A 28 -5.19 -3.06 14.74
C PHE A 28 -5.58 -2.46 13.39
N SER A 29 -5.62 -1.14 13.34
CA SER A 29 -5.87 -0.38 12.12
C SER A 29 -4.87 0.77 12.02
N ILE A 30 -4.14 0.86 10.92
CA ILE A 30 -3.14 1.92 10.70
C ILE A 30 -3.38 2.57 9.35
N TYR A 31 -3.40 3.90 9.34
CA TYR A 31 -3.33 4.70 8.12
C TYR A 31 -1.87 4.91 7.74
N MET A 32 -1.51 4.55 6.52
CA MET A 32 -0.14 4.67 6.01
C MET A 32 -0.10 5.44 4.72
N ASN A 33 0.89 6.34 4.59
CA ASN A 33 1.10 7.09 3.37
C ASN A 33 1.81 6.23 2.32
N VAL A 34 1.14 5.93 1.21
CA VAL A 34 1.75 5.30 0.04
C VAL A 34 2.55 6.33 -0.72
N VAL A 35 3.83 6.03 -0.89
CA VAL A 35 4.78 6.90 -1.59
C VAL A 35 4.96 6.44 -3.03
N ASP A 36 4.79 5.14 -3.31
CA ASP A 36 4.85 4.55 -4.65
C ASP A 36 4.22 3.13 -4.68
N ILE A 37 4.02 2.56 -5.87
CA ILE A 37 3.81 1.11 -6.05
C ILE A 37 4.88 0.59 -6.98
N ASP A 38 5.42 -0.58 -6.64
CA ASP A 38 6.25 -1.39 -7.49
C ASP A 38 5.42 -2.50 -8.16
N PRO A 39 5.00 -2.34 -9.43
CA PRO A 39 4.19 -3.33 -10.11
C PRO A 39 5.00 -4.58 -10.48
N GLN A 40 6.33 -4.47 -10.63
CA GLN A 40 7.16 -5.62 -10.99
C GLN A 40 7.26 -6.59 -9.82
N ASN A 41 7.38 -6.04 -8.61
CA ASN A 41 7.43 -6.83 -7.38
C ASN A 41 6.05 -7.02 -6.74
N SER A 42 4.97 -6.52 -7.35
CA SER A 42 3.60 -6.61 -6.79
C SER A 42 3.54 -6.12 -5.34
N ALA A 43 4.05 -4.90 -5.10
CA ALA A 43 4.16 -4.36 -3.74
C ALA A 43 3.87 -2.86 -3.66
N PHE A 44 3.27 -2.44 -2.55
CA PHE A 44 3.17 -1.02 -2.17
C PHE A 44 4.46 -0.58 -1.48
N ILE A 45 4.93 0.62 -1.80
CA ILE A 45 5.99 1.32 -1.06
C ILE A 45 5.32 2.42 -0.24
N TYR A 46 5.44 2.34 1.08
CA TYR A 46 4.84 3.29 2.01
C TYR A 46 5.89 3.86 2.96
N SER A 47 5.60 5.02 3.56
CA SER A 47 6.42 5.60 4.61
C SER A 47 5.77 5.38 5.97
N ASP A 48 6.53 4.87 6.93
CA ASP A 48 6.07 4.80 8.33
C ASP A 48 6.04 6.19 9.00
N ALA A 49 5.62 6.23 10.27
CA ALA A 49 5.58 7.47 11.07
C ALA A 49 6.96 8.11 11.31
N PHE A 50 8.05 7.39 11.04
CA PHE A 50 9.43 7.84 11.15
C PHE A 50 10.06 8.15 9.78
N TYR A 51 9.25 8.21 8.72
CA TYR A 51 9.67 8.44 7.33
C TYR A 51 10.58 7.35 6.75
N ASN A 52 10.65 6.17 7.36
CA ASN A 52 11.31 5.02 6.76
C ASN A 52 10.44 4.47 5.65
N LYS A 53 11.07 4.15 4.51
CA LYS A 53 10.39 3.46 3.42
C LYS A 53 10.29 1.98 3.74
N MET A 54 9.07 1.46 3.67
CA MET A 54 8.76 0.05 3.85
C MET A 54 8.00 -0.48 2.64
N THR A 55 7.89 -1.81 2.56
CA THR A 55 7.28 -2.50 1.43
C THR A 55 6.22 -3.47 1.92
N LEU A 56 4.99 -3.35 1.40
CA LEU A 56 3.89 -4.27 1.64
C LEU A 56 3.63 -5.08 0.38
N GLN A 57 3.89 -6.39 0.44
CA GLN A 57 3.62 -7.30 -0.68
C GLN A 57 2.12 -7.53 -0.86
N PHE A 58 1.64 -7.56 -2.10
CA PHE A 58 0.22 -7.81 -2.40
C PHE A 58 -0.25 -9.19 -1.92
N SER A 59 0.65 -10.18 -1.86
CA SER A 59 0.37 -11.50 -1.31
C SER A 59 -0.08 -11.48 0.16
N ASN A 60 0.25 -10.41 0.88
CA ASN A 60 -0.12 -10.24 2.28
C ASN A 60 -1.48 -9.55 2.45
N ILE A 61 -2.11 -9.14 1.35
CA ILE A 61 -3.41 -8.46 1.35
C ILE A 61 -4.50 -9.50 1.15
N THR A 62 -5.39 -9.62 2.13
CA THR A 62 -6.48 -10.58 2.13
C THR A 62 -7.76 -10.06 1.50
N ASP A 63 -7.95 -8.73 1.46
CA ASP A 63 -9.12 -8.07 0.85
C ASP A 63 -8.77 -6.65 0.39
N VAL A 64 -9.45 -6.15 -0.65
CA VAL A 64 -9.30 -4.79 -1.21
C VAL A 64 -10.69 -4.24 -1.53
N LYS A 65 -10.97 -3.02 -1.09
CA LYS A 65 -12.26 -2.35 -1.28
C LYS A 65 -12.11 -1.03 -2.00
#